data_AF-A0A966MJE0-F1
#
_entry.id   AF-A0A966MJE0-F1
#
_cell.length_a   1.000
_cell.length_b   1.000
_cell.length_c   1.000
_cell.angle_alpha   90.00
_cell.angle_beta   90.00
_cell.angle_gamma   90.00
#
_symmetry.space_group_name_H-M   'P 1'
#
loop_
_entity.id
_entity.type
_entity.pdbx_description
1 polymer ?
#
loop_
_entity_poly.entity_id
_entity_poly.type
_entity_poly.pdbx_seq_one_letter_code
_entity_poly.pdbx_strand_id
1 'polypeptide(L)' 'TFEEFHPHGTRYESPEAPIARAFFPFNRCDVYACGQCGCAVLRYTEYGGYYIDPRARLVDAQWVVPDQDDTAG' A
#
# COMPACT_ATOMS: atom_id res chain seq x y z
N THR A 1 9.15 8.38 -3.99
CA THR A 1 8.40 9.22 -4.96
C THR A 1 6.97 9.45 -4.47
N PHE A 2 6.18 10.31 -5.12
CA PHE A 2 4.71 10.42 -4.95
C PHE A 2 3.95 9.82 -6.15
N GLU A 3 4.67 9.16 -7.05
CA GLU A 3 4.09 8.42 -8.16
C GLU A 3 3.18 7.28 -7.68
N GLU A 4 2.02 7.15 -8.30
CA GLU A 4 1.00 6.14 -7.98
C GLU A 4 0.99 5.06 -9.06
N PHE A 5 0.65 3.82 -8.69
CA PHE A 5 0.57 2.69 -9.62
C PHE A 5 -0.86 2.16 -9.73
N HIS A 6 -1.56 2.57 -10.80
CA HIS A 6 -2.96 2.25 -11.04
C HIS A 6 -3.20 1.78 -12.50
N PRO A 7 -2.65 0.62 -12.91
CA PRO A 7 -2.78 0.10 -14.29
C PRO A 7 -4.24 -0.15 -14.73
N HIS A 8 -5.15 -0.29 -13.77
CA HIS A 8 -6.58 -0.48 -14.01
C HIS A 8 -7.42 0.76 -13.66
N GLY A 9 -6.80 1.93 -13.48
CA GLY A 9 -7.51 3.18 -13.19
C GLY A 9 -8.15 3.24 -11.79
N THR A 10 -7.66 2.44 -10.84
CA THR A 10 -8.02 2.57 -9.43
C THR A 10 -7.44 3.85 -8.82
N ARG A 11 -7.80 4.13 -7.57
CA ARG A 11 -7.13 5.14 -6.72
C ARG A 11 -6.54 4.44 -5.52
N TYR A 12 -5.57 5.02 -4.83
CA TYR A 12 -4.92 4.31 -3.71
C TYR A 12 -5.87 3.95 -2.56
N GLU A 13 -6.98 4.67 -2.41
CA GLU A 13 -8.05 4.39 -1.44
C GLU A 13 -8.95 3.21 -1.84
N SER A 14 -8.90 2.78 -3.10
CA SER A 14 -9.72 1.67 -3.60
C SER A 14 -9.29 0.35 -2.97
N PRO A 15 -10.25 -0.52 -2.56
CA PRO A 15 -9.92 -1.82 -1.98
C PRO A 15 -9.20 -2.74 -2.96
N GLU A 16 -9.38 -2.56 -4.27
CA GLU A 16 -8.73 -3.29 -5.36
C GLU A 16 -7.46 -2.60 -5.89
N ALA A 17 -7.01 -1.51 -5.26
CA ALA A 17 -5.78 -0.85 -5.67
C ALA A 17 -4.57 -1.77 -5.46
N PRO A 18 -3.64 -1.88 -6.42
CA PRO A 18 -2.42 -2.65 -6.21
C PRO A 18 -1.65 -2.17 -4.98
N ILE A 19 -1.18 -3.10 -4.16
CA ILE A 19 -0.23 -2.88 -3.09
C ILE A 19 1.17 -2.98 -3.70
N ALA A 20 1.66 -1.85 -4.21
CA ALA A 20 2.97 -1.74 -4.88
C ALA A 20 3.95 -0.97 -3.99
N ARG A 21 4.96 -1.65 -3.44
CA ARG A 21 5.86 -1.08 -2.39
C ARG A 21 6.74 0.06 -2.89
N ALA A 22 7.00 0.14 -4.20
CA ALA A 22 7.76 1.24 -4.79
C ALA A 22 6.94 2.54 -4.97
N PHE A 23 5.61 2.47 -4.94
CA PHE A 23 4.70 3.57 -5.31
C PHE A 23 3.93 4.13 -4.11
N PHE A 24 3.48 5.37 -4.23
CA PHE A 24 2.65 6.02 -3.23
C PHE A 24 1.26 5.35 -3.16
N PRO A 25 0.65 5.21 -1.96
CA PRO A 25 1.17 5.59 -0.64
C PRO A 25 2.03 4.51 0.04
N PHE A 26 2.06 3.29 -0.49
CA PHE A 26 2.63 2.13 0.19
C PHE A 26 4.16 2.19 0.34
N ASN A 27 4.85 2.98 -0.48
CA ASN A 27 6.28 3.28 -0.29
C ASN A 27 6.61 4.11 0.95
N ARG A 28 5.60 4.57 1.69
CA ARG A 28 5.73 5.32 2.96
C ARG A 28 4.84 4.74 4.06
N CYS A 29 4.53 3.46 3.97
CA CYS A 29 3.75 2.77 4.99
C CYS A 29 4.65 1.95 5.93
N ASP A 30 4.17 1.79 7.16
CA ASP A 30 4.64 0.77 8.09
C ASP A 30 3.79 -0.49 7.93
N VAL A 31 4.40 -1.67 8.12
CA VAL A 31 3.71 -2.96 8.08
C VAL A 31 3.61 -3.55 9.48
N TYR A 32 2.40 -3.92 9.88
CA TYR A 32 2.12 -4.57 11.16
C TYR A 32 1.54 -5.95 10.93
N ALA A 33 2.19 -6.98 11.46
CA ALA A 33 1.68 -8.34 11.42
C ALA A 33 1.01 -8.71 12.76
N CYS A 34 -0.17 -9.32 12.68
CA CYS A 34 -0.83 -9.90 13.85
C CYS A 34 -0.18 -11.24 14.19
N GLY A 35 0.42 -11.35 15.37
CA GLY A 35 1.04 -12.60 15.84
C GLY A 35 0.06 -13.75 16.11
N GLN A 36 -1.25 -13.50 16.09
CA GLN A 36 -2.29 -14.53 16.34
C GLN A 36 -2.87 -15.09 15.04
N CYS A 37 -3.29 -14.23 14.11
CA CYS A 37 -3.91 -14.66 12.85
C CYS A 37 -3.00 -14.56 11.62
N GLY A 38 -1.81 -13.96 11.75
CA GLY A 38 -0.87 -13.79 10.64
C GLY A 38 -1.24 -12.68 9.64
N CYS A 39 -2.40 -12.04 9.78
CA CYS A 39 -2.78 -10.93 8.91
C CYS A 39 -1.80 -9.76 9.03
N ALA A 40 -1.50 -9.10 7.91
CA ALA A 40 -0.71 -7.88 7.87
C ALA A 40 -1.59 -6.66 7.60
N VAL A 41 -1.23 -5.51 8.17
CA VAL A 41 -1.89 -4.22 7.97
C VAL A 41 -0.84 -3.19 7.59
N LEU A 42 -1.10 -2.46 6.50
CA LEU A 42 -0.32 -1.29 6.07
C LEU A 42 -0.86 -0.06 6.77
N ARG A 43 0.00 0.74 7.39
CA ARG A 43 -0.38 2.02 7.98
C ARG A 43 0.43 3.13 7.35
N TYR A 44 -0.25 4.18 6.88
CA TYR A 44 0.38 5.34 6.28
C TYR A 44 -0.41 6.59 6.64
N THR A 45 0.23 7.75 6.53
CA THR A 45 -0.41 9.03 6.85
C THR A 45 -0.56 9.85 5.58
N GLU A 46 -1.79 10.26 5.29
CA GLU A 46 -2.07 11.25 4.25
C GLU A 46 -1.94 12.65 4.84
N TYR A 47 -1.10 13.47 4.19
CA TYR A 47 -0.92 14.87 4.54
C TYR A 47 -1.62 15.74 3.50
N GLY A 48 -2.71 16.41 3.90
CA GLY A 48 -3.36 17.45 3.14
C GLY A 48 -2.99 18.84 3.67
N GLY A 49 -3.38 19.91 2.95
CA GLY A 49 -3.05 21.28 3.34
C GLY A 49 -3.52 21.70 4.75
N TYR A 50 -4.56 21.04 5.28
CA TYR A 50 -5.12 21.30 6.61
C TYR A 50 -5.37 20.05 7.45
N TYR A 51 -5.08 18.85 6.92
CA TYR A 51 -5.45 17.59 7.56
C TYR A 51 -4.27 16.63 7.57
N ILE A 52 -4.15 15.91 8.67
CA ILE A 52 -3.27 14.74 8.81
C ILE A 52 -4.22 13.57 9.04
N ASP A 53 -4.29 12.65 8.09
CA ASP A 53 -5.25 11.55 8.10
C ASP A 53 -4.51 10.20 8.18
N PRO A 54 -4.46 9.58 9.38
CA PRO A 54 -3.89 8.24 9.54
C PRO A 54 -4.79 7.21 8.86
N ARG A 55 -4.21 6.46 7.93
CA ARG A 55 -4.87 5.36 7.22
C ARG A 55 -4.34 4.01 7.68
N ALA A 56 -5.21 3.01 7.55
CA ALA A 56 -4.84 1.60 7.68
C ALA A 56 -5.54 0.79 6.59
N ARG A 57 -4.80 -0.14 5.97
CA ARG A 57 -5.33 -1.08 4.97
C ARG A 57 -4.89 -2.50 5.31
N LEU A 58 -5.84 -3.41 5.40
CA LEU A 58 -5.53 -4.84 5.53
C LEU A 58 -4.83 -5.31 4.25
N VAL A 59 -3.74 -6.07 4.41
CA VAL A 59 -3.04 -6.68 3.28
C VAL A 59 -3.88 -7.85 2.78
N ASP A 60 -4.30 -7.74 1.53
CA ASP A 60 -4.85 -8.85 0.77
C ASP A 60 -3.82 -9.25 -0.28
N ALA A 61 -3.34 -10.49 -0.17
CA ALA A 61 -2.26 -11.01 -1.02
C ALA A 61 -2.60 -10.96 -2.51
N GLN A 62 -3.89 -11.02 -2.88
CA GLN A 62 -4.30 -10.94 -4.28
C GLN A 62 -3.97 -9.60 -4.95
N TRP A 63 -3.80 -8.54 -4.16
CA TRP A 63 -3.50 -7.19 -4.63
C TRP A 63 -2.04 -6.81 -4.46
N VAL A 64 -1.20 -7.67 -3.86
CA VAL A 64 0.24 -7.43 -3.74
C VAL A 64 0.90 -7.68 -5.09
N VAL A 65 1.62 -6.69 -5.59
CA VAL A 65 2.39 -6.81 -6.84
C VAL A 65 3.88 -6.97 -6.51
N PRO A 66 4.62 -7.78 -7.29
CA PRO A 66 6.06 -7.92 -7.12
C PRO A 66 6.76 -6.58 -7.38
N ASP A 67 7.88 -6.35 -6.69
CA ASP A 67 8.71 -5.21 -7.02
C ASP A 67 9.33 -5.43 -8.41
N GLN A 68 9.62 -4.35 -9.12
CA GLN A 68 10.18 -4.41 -10.48
C GLN A 68 11.52 -5.18 -10.51
N ASP A 69 12.26 -5.17 -9.39
CA ASP A 69 13.53 -5.87 -9.24
C ASP A 69 13.37 -7.37 -8.91
N ASP A 70 12.20 -7.79 -8.39
CA ASP A 70 11.95 -9.19 -7.98
C ASP A 70 11.66 -10.11 -9.18
N THR A 71 11.38 -9.55 -10.37
CA THR A 71 11.04 -10.34 -11.57
C THR A 71 12.29 -10.83 -12.33
N ALA A 72 13.49 -10.40 -11.92
CA ALA A 72 14.76 -10.75 -12.55
C ALA A 72 15.48 -11.98 -11.93
N GLY A 73 14.84 -12.68 -10.98
CA GLY A 73 15.37 -13.84 -10.26
C GLY A 73 14.97 -15.20 -10.83
#